data_AF-A0A936CIB9-F1
#
_entry.id   AF-A0A936CIB9-F1
#
_cell.length_a   1.000
_cell.length_b   1.000
_cell.length_c   1.000
_cell.angle_alpha   90.00
_cell.angle_beta   90.00
_cell.angle_gamma   90.00
#
_symmetry.space_group_name_H-M   'P 1'
#
loop_
_entity.id
_entity.type
_entity.pdbx_description
1 polymer ?
#
loop_
_entity_poly.entity_id
_entity_poly.type
_entity_poly.pdbx_seq_one_letter_code
_entity_poly.pdbx_strand_id
1 'polypeptide(L)'
;MIFRFFVCFFAFTYSLQAQTLADERKVDWSHAGNNVKAPTQQINFSDYQPDTTGRSDCADILTEAISVAAKAKACLVIPPGNFLLLKTITLPSFVVIKGAGSSLTHFIFDLKGSNKDCFSAIGKTDPSVNLTINPISKGQQYCILGTKTAELKVGDWVKLQDDDLGRVTSDWAKGTIGQINQIESIKNDTIYMKNEWRLDFSPASKITKLIPVSEVGLECFSIYRVDSTATQTSNILLIRCVDSWVEGLSPDLQTLHMSVFKRVLTSRSRVPISINHTVMVVEAELME
;
A
#
# COMPACT_ATOMS: atom_id res chain seq x y z
N MET A 1 26.46 -51.38 55.64
CA MET A 1 26.60 -51.28 54.18
C MET A 1 25.41 -50.49 53.65
N ILE A 2 25.56 -49.17 53.43
CA ILE A 2 24.60 -48.34 52.70
C ILE A 2 25.43 -47.32 51.91
N PHE A 3 25.49 -47.55 50.60
CA PHE A 3 26.17 -46.72 49.61
C PHE A 3 25.19 -45.61 49.23
N ARG A 4 25.45 -44.35 49.60
CA ARG A 4 24.64 -43.21 49.17
C ARG A 4 25.17 -42.71 47.82
N PHE A 5 24.38 -42.94 46.79
CA PHE A 5 24.57 -42.47 45.42
C PHE A 5 24.68 -40.93 45.38
N PHE A 6 25.81 -40.44 44.89
CA PHE A 6 26.00 -39.05 44.51
C PHE A 6 25.43 -38.87 43.09
N VAL A 7 24.21 -38.36 42.96
CA VAL A 7 23.62 -38.03 41.66
C VAL A 7 24.20 -36.68 41.23
N CYS A 8 25.20 -36.71 40.35
CA CYS A 8 25.71 -35.53 39.65
C CYS A 8 24.62 -35.03 38.68
N PHE A 9 23.92 -33.97 39.07
CA PHE A 9 23.00 -33.23 38.21
C PHE A 9 23.83 -32.34 37.26
N PHE A 10 24.26 -32.88 36.13
CA PHE A 10 24.94 -32.12 35.08
C PHE A 10 23.87 -31.28 34.35
N ALA A 11 23.63 -30.05 34.83
CA ALA A 11 22.76 -29.09 34.19
C ALA A 11 23.38 -28.68 32.84
N PHE A 12 22.94 -29.30 31.76
CA PHE A 12 23.22 -28.86 30.40
C PHE A 12 22.46 -27.54 30.19
N THR A 13 23.10 -26.42 30.47
CA THR A 13 22.61 -25.09 30.08
C THR A 13 22.75 -24.98 28.57
N TYR A 14 21.73 -25.41 27.83
CA TYR A 14 21.59 -25.04 26.43
C TYR A 14 21.42 -23.52 26.37
N SER A 15 22.48 -22.81 25.98
CA SER A 15 22.37 -21.42 25.56
C SER A 15 21.52 -21.42 24.29
N LEU A 16 20.24 -21.06 24.42
CA LEU A 16 19.41 -20.73 23.28
C LEU A 16 20.11 -19.59 22.53
N GLN A 17 20.64 -19.87 21.35
CA GLN A 17 21.09 -18.82 20.46
C GLN A 17 19.85 -18.12 19.92
N ALA A 18 19.48 -17.01 20.57
CA ALA A 18 18.65 -16.02 19.93
C ALA A 18 19.42 -15.52 18.69
N GLN A 19 18.82 -15.63 17.51
CA GLN A 19 19.43 -15.12 16.29
C GLN A 19 19.62 -13.61 16.45
N THR A 20 20.88 -13.17 16.51
CA THR A 20 21.21 -11.76 16.37
C THR A 20 21.27 -11.47 14.88
N LEU A 21 20.33 -10.66 14.39
CA LEU A 21 20.38 -10.18 13.01
C LEU A 21 21.64 -9.33 12.86
N ALA A 22 22.51 -9.67 11.91
CA ALA A 22 23.71 -8.90 11.64
C ALA A 22 23.34 -7.45 11.27
N ASP A 23 24.15 -6.48 11.68
CA ASP A 23 23.80 -5.05 11.55
C ASP A 23 23.58 -4.64 10.09
N GLU A 24 24.34 -5.21 9.17
CA GLU A 24 24.19 -5.03 7.73
C GLU A 24 22.84 -5.52 7.18
N ARG A 25 22.12 -6.37 7.92
CA ARG A 25 20.77 -6.85 7.58
C ARG A 25 19.67 -6.10 8.31
N LYS A 26 20.01 -5.19 9.22
CA LYS A 26 19.03 -4.33 9.89
C LYS A 26 18.58 -3.20 8.97
N VAL A 27 17.36 -2.74 9.21
CA VAL A 27 16.73 -1.57 8.59
C VAL A 27 15.99 -0.85 9.70
N ASP A 28 16.03 0.47 9.74
CA ASP A 28 15.22 1.23 10.68
C ASP A 28 13.73 1.20 10.29
N TRP A 29 12.91 0.70 11.21
CA TRP A 29 11.45 0.61 11.08
C TRP A 29 10.73 1.68 11.90
N SER A 30 11.44 2.59 12.58
CA SER A 30 10.84 3.64 13.41
C SER A 30 9.88 4.56 12.64
N HIS A 31 10.11 4.74 11.34
CA HIS A 31 9.29 5.52 10.42
C HIS A 31 8.22 4.69 9.68
N ALA A 32 8.04 3.42 10.04
CA ALA A 32 7.06 2.55 9.39
C ALA A 32 5.63 2.79 9.92
N GLY A 33 4.65 2.60 9.03
CA GLY A 33 3.22 2.76 9.33
C GLY A 33 2.63 4.08 8.81
N ASN A 34 1.31 4.22 8.92
CA ASN A 34 0.60 5.44 8.56
C ASN A 34 0.39 6.33 9.79
N ASN A 35 0.75 7.61 9.69
CA ASN A 35 0.54 8.62 10.73
C ASN A 35 -0.60 9.60 10.38
N VAL A 36 -1.23 9.42 9.21
CA VAL A 36 -2.36 10.24 8.79
C VAL A 36 -3.60 9.83 9.57
N LYS A 37 -4.28 10.83 10.14
CA LYS A 37 -5.55 10.66 10.83
C LYS A 37 -6.68 10.89 9.84
N ALA A 38 -7.77 10.14 9.99
CA ALA A 38 -8.99 10.40 9.23
C ALA A 38 -9.44 11.86 9.43
N PRO A 39 -9.97 12.53 8.38
CA PRO A 39 -10.49 13.88 8.49
C PRO A 39 -11.59 14.02 9.53
N THR A 40 -11.64 15.17 10.21
CA THR A 40 -12.72 15.50 11.15
C THR A 40 -13.98 15.97 10.45
N GLN A 41 -13.86 16.58 9.28
CA GLN A 41 -15.00 16.99 8.46
C GLN A 41 -15.68 15.74 7.88
N GLN A 42 -17.01 15.72 7.93
CA GLN A 42 -17.82 14.62 7.41
C GLN A 42 -18.81 15.12 6.37
N ILE A 43 -19.07 14.29 5.38
CA ILE A 43 -20.17 14.42 4.41
C ILE A 43 -20.98 13.14 4.50
N ASN A 44 -22.31 13.25 4.60
CA ASN A 44 -23.16 12.08 4.72
C ASN A 44 -23.64 11.65 3.33
N PHE A 45 -23.45 10.38 3.00
CA PHE A 45 -23.92 9.86 1.72
C PHE A 45 -25.47 9.80 1.66
N SER A 46 -26.15 9.75 2.82
CA SER A 46 -27.60 9.86 2.91
C SER A 46 -28.17 11.14 2.27
N ASP A 47 -27.40 12.23 2.23
CA ASP A 47 -27.82 13.50 1.64
C ASP A 47 -27.98 13.41 0.11
N TYR A 48 -27.38 12.39 -0.51
CA TYR A 48 -27.47 12.08 -1.95
C TYR A 48 -28.63 11.13 -2.28
N GLN A 49 -29.43 10.72 -1.29
CA GLN A 49 -30.57 9.83 -1.44
C GLN A 49 -30.25 8.51 -2.20
N PRO A 50 -29.22 7.76 -1.80
CA PRO A 50 -28.86 6.51 -2.47
C PRO A 50 -29.91 5.42 -2.26
N ASP A 51 -30.00 4.48 -3.20
CA ASP A 51 -30.74 3.25 -2.96
C ASP A 51 -29.97 2.36 -1.98
N THR A 52 -30.51 2.21 -0.77
CA THR A 52 -29.93 1.37 0.29
C THR A 52 -30.41 -0.07 0.22
N THR A 53 -31.25 -0.44 -0.76
CA THR A 53 -31.82 -1.78 -0.89
C THR A 53 -31.00 -2.70 -1.80
N GLY A 54 -30.08 -2.15 -2.58
CA GLY A 54 -29.25 -2.88 -3.54
C GLY A 54 -29.97 -3.24 -4.84
N ARG A 55 -31.07 -2.54 -5.18
CA ARG A 55 -31.87 -2.79 -6.39
C ARG A 55 -31.48 -1.90 -7.56
N SER A 56 -31.04 -0.68 -7.27
CA SER A 56 -30.66 0.34 -8.26
C SER A 56 -29.19 0.73 -8.13
N ASP A 57 -28.56 1.03 -9.26
CA ASP A 57 -27.15 1.42 -9.30
C ASP A 57 -26.92 2.74 -8.55
N CYS A 58 -25.94 2.74 -7.66
CA CYS A 58 -25.53 3.88 -6.86
C CYS A 58 -24.16 4.44 -7.29
N ALA A 59 -23.55 3.92 -8.35
CA ALA A 59 -22.15 4.23 -8.63
C ALA A 59 -21.90 5.68 -9.08
N ASP A 60 -22.81 6.31 -9.83
CA ASP A 60 -22.67 7.74 -10.21
C ASP A 60 -22.78 8.66 -9.01
N ILE A 61 -23.84 8.49 -8.21
CA ILE A 61 -24.06 9.30 -7.00
C ILE A 61 -22.95 9.09 -5.97
N LEU A 62 -22.41 7.87 -5.83
CA LEU A 62 -21.26 7.60 -4.97
C LEU A 62 -20.00 8.31 -5.48
N THR A 63 -19.77 8.31 -6.80
CA THR A 63 -18.63 8.99 -7.42
C THR A 63 -18.73 10.52 -7.24
N GLU A 64 -19.93 11.08 -7.33
CA GLU A 64 -20.18 12.50 -7.03
C GLU A 64 -19.87 12.83 -5.58
N ALA A 65 -20.41 12.05 -4.63
CA ALA A 65 -20.17 12.23 -3.20
C ALA A 65 -18.68 12.13 -2.85
N ILE A 66 -17.96 11.17 -3.46
CA ILE A 66 -16.51 11.02 -3.34
C ILE A 66 -15.78 12.27 -3.85
N SER A 67 -16.19 12.83 -4.99
CA SER A 67 -15.57 14.04 -5.57
C SER A 67 -15.75 15.25 -4.65
N VAL A 68 -16.92 15.41 -4.04
CA VAL A 68 -17.18 16.49 -3.06
C VAL A 68 -16.35 16.26 -1.80
N ALA A 69 -16.32 15.04 -1.27
CA ALA A 69 -15.53 14.70 -0.09
C ALA A 69 -14.03 14.92 -0.31
N ALA A 70 -13.49 14.50 -1.46
CA ALA A 70 -12.10 14.72 -1.82
C ALA A 70 -11.72 16.20 -1.90
N LYS A 71 -12.57 17.04 -2.50
CA LYS A 71 -12.36 18.49 -2.57
C LYS A 71 -12.38 19.14 -1.18
N ALA A 72 -13.25 18.66 -0.30
CA ALA A 72 -13.35 19.11 1.09
C ALA A 72 -12.29 18.46 2.01
N LYS A 73 -11.50 17.48 1.52
CA LYS A 73 -10.63 16.63 2.34
C LYS A 73 -11.38 16.01 3.52
N ALA A 74 -12.56 15.46 3.26
CA ALA A 74 -13.51 15.01 4.27
C ALA A 74 -13.70 13.49 4.26
N CYS A 75 -14.24 12.98 5.36
CA CYS A 75 -14.74 11.61 5.46
C CYS A 75 -16.16 11.52 4.91
N LEU A 76 -16.35 10.74 3.85
CA LEU A 76 -17.66 10.36 3.34
C LEU A 76 -18.23 9.22 4.20
N VAL A 77 -19.26 9.52 4.98
CA VAL A 77 -19.93 8.57 5.86
C VAL A 77 -21.07 7.87 5.10
N ILE A 78 -20.97 6.56 5.00
CA ILE A 78 -21.91 5.70 4.30
C ILE A 78 -22.88 5.08 5.31
N PRO A 79 -24.20 5.24 5.15
CA PRO A 79 -25.16 4.66 6.09
C PRO A 79 -25.21 3.13 5.97
N PRO A 80 -25.87 2.44 6.91
CA PRO A 80 -26.25 1.04 6.73
C PRO A 80 -27.07 0.84 5.46
N GLY A 81 -26.83 -0.26 4.74
CA GLY A 81 -27.55 -0.57 3.51
C GLY A 81 -26.74 -1.43 2.54
N ASN A 82 -27.42 -1.89 1.50
CA ASN A 82 -26.86 -2.55 0.34
C ASN A 82 -26.80 -1.55 -0.82
N PHE A 83 -25.61 -1.36 -1.39
CA PHE A 83 -25.39 -0.42 -2.49
C PHE A 83 -24.91 -1.19 -3.70
N LEU A 84 -25.77 -1.30 -4.72
CA LEU A 84 -25.41 -1.91 -6.00
C LEU A 84 -24.53 -0.94 -6.80
N LEU A 85 -23.40 -1.42 -7.31
CA LEU A 85 -22.43 -0.66 -8.09
C LEU A 85 -22.13 -1.40 -9.40
N LEU A 86 -22.51 -0.79 -10.52
CA LEU A 86 -22.34 -1.38 -11.85
C LEU A 86 -21.06 -0.94 -12.57
N LYS A 87 -20.19 -0.19 -11.87
CA LYS A 87 -18.90 0.28 -12.39
C LYS A 87 -17.86 0.41 -11.28
N THR A 88 -16.60 0.37 -11.68
CA THR A 88 -15.46 0.68 -10.83
C THR A 88 -15.60 2.06 -10.19
N ILE A 89 -15.32 2.14 -8.91
CA ILE A 89 -15.24 3.39 -8.15
C ILE A 89 -13.78 3.85 -8.11
N THR A 90 -13.49 4.97 -8.77
CA THR A 90 -12.15 5.57 -8.77
C THR A 90 -12.00 6.50 -7.59
N LEU A 91 -10.96 6.30 -6.79
CA LEU A 91 -10.66 7.05 -5.59
C LEU A 91 -9.62 8.14 -5.88
N PRO A 92 -9.97 9.43 -5.79
CA PRO A 92 -9.01 10.53 -5.85
C PRO A 92 -8.20 10.64 -4.54
N SER A 93 -7.24 11.56 -4.48
CA SER A 93 -6.55 11.86 -3.21
C SER A 93 -7.49 12.52 -2.20
N PHE A 94 -7.16 12.41 -0.91
CA PHE A 94 -7.81 13.10 0.22
C PHE A 94 -9.27 12.69 0.45
N VAL A 95 -9.59 11.41 0.26
CA VAL A 95 -10.94 10.90 0.54
C VAL A 95 -10.87 9.72 1.49
N VAL A 96 -11.72 9.76 2.51
CA VAL A 96 -11.97 8.62 3.40
C VAL A 96 -13.41 8.19 3.19
N ILE A 97 -13.64 6.91 2.89
CA ILE A 97 -14.98 6.31 2.84
C ILE A 97 -15.13 5.48 4.11
N LYS A 98 -16.13 5.81 4.92
CA LYS A 98 -16.38 5.14 6.20
C LYS A 98 -17.80 4.62 6.26
N GLY A 99 -17.97 3.31 6.30
CA GLY A 99 -19.26 2.67 6.53
C GLY A 99 -19.67 2.64 8.00
N ALA A 100 -20.91 2.24 8.25
CA ALA A 100 -21.46 2.06 9.59
C ALA A 100 -20.97 0.77 10.29
N GLY A 101 -20.23 -0.07 9.58
CA GLY A 101 -19.74 -1.38 10.04
C GLY A 101 -19.75 -2.40 8.90
N SER A 102 -18.82 -3.36 8.93
CA SER A 102 -18.69 -4.39 7.88
C SER A 102 -19.90 -5.32 7.77
N SER A 103 -20.72 -5.40 8.82
CA SER A 103 -21.99 -6.14 8.83
C SER A 103 -23.22 -5.27 8.54
N LEU A 104 -23.04 -3.97 8.29
CA LEU A 104 -24.14 -3.00 8.14
C LEU A 104 -24.10 -2.27 6.81
N THR A 105 -22.92 -1.97 6.29
CA THR A 105 -22.72 -1.27 5.00
C THR A 105 -22.10 -2.24 4.01
N HIS A 106 -22.81 -2.52 2.91
CA HIS A 106 -22.41 -3.50 1.91
C HIS A 106 -22.35 -2.87 0.52
N PHE A 107 -21.17 -2.85 -0.09
CA PHE A 107 -20.99 -2.52 -1.50
C PHE A 107 -21.04 -3.79 -2.34
N ILE A 108 -21.97 -3.85 -3.29
CA ILE A 108 -22.22 -5.01 -4.15
C ILE A 108 -21.87 -4.62 -5.58
N PHE A 109 -20.75 -5.15 -6.09
CA PHE A 109 -20.28 -4.90 -7.43
C PHE A 109 -20.79 -5.96 -8.40
N ASP A 110 -21.41 -5.51 -9.49
CA ASP A 110 -21.73 -6.32 -10.67
C ASP A 110 -21.17 -5.63 -11.90
N LEU A 111 -19.90 -5.94 -12.20
CA LEU A 111 -19.18 -5.33 -13.31
C LEU A 111 -19.36 -6.09 -14.63
N LYS A 112 -20.40 -6.94 -14.72
CA LYS A 112 -20.77 -7.74 -15.90
C LYS A 112 -19.62 -8.59 -16.47
N GLY A 113 -18.78 -9.11 -15.59
CA GLY A 113 -17.62 -9.94 -15.94
C GLY A 113 -16.46 -9.17 -16.55
N SER A 114 -16.44 -7.84 -16.44
CA SER A 114 -15.34 -7.03 -16.94
C SER A 114 -14.06 -7.23 -16.12
N ASN A 115 -12.91 -7.20 -16.80
CA ASN A 115 -11.57 -7.29 -16.19
C ASN A 115 -11.17 -5.96 -15.54
N LYS A 116 -12.04 -5.43 -14.66
CA LYS A 116 -11.83 -4.18 -13.91
C LYS A 116 -11.94 -4.45 -12.42
N ASP A 117 -11.27 -3.63 -11.63
CA ASP A 117 -11.31 -3.70 -10.17
C ASP A 117 -12.56 -2.99 -9.61
N CYS A 118 -12.94 -3.29 -8.37
CA CYS A 118 -14.12 -2.68 -7.75
C CYS A 118 -13.81 -1.24 -7.27
N PHE A 119 -12.92 -1.09 -6.28
CA PHE A 119 -12.33 0.20 -5.92
C PHE A 119 -10.93 0.34 -6.51
N SER A 120 -10.61 1.51 -7.05
CA SER A 120 -9.30 1.74 -7.69
C SER A 120 -8.73 3.12 -7.34
N ALA A 121 -7.51 3.14 -6.81
CA ALA A 121 -6.70 4.34 -6.65
C ALA A 121 -5.36 4.12 -7.38
N ILE A 122 -5.10 4.87 -8.44
CA ILE A 122 -3.90 4.70 -9.25
C ILE A 122 -3.22 6.05 -9.43
N GLY A 123 -2.10 6.25 -8.73
CA GLY A 123 -1.19 7.37 -8.97
C GLY A 123 -0.56 7.31 -10.35
N LYS A 124 0.29 8.28 -10.69
CA LYS A 124 0.99 8.35 -11.98
C LYS A 124 2.50 8.32 -11.77
N THR A 125 3.19 8.07 -12.87
CA THR A 125 4.63 8.19 -12.99
C THR A 125 4.85 9.30 -14.01
N ASP A 126 5.80 10.17 -13.75
CA ASP A 126 6.21 11.19 -14.70
C ASP A 126 7.43 10.68 -15.48
N PRO A 127 7.24 10.16 -16.70
CA PRO A 127 8.32 9.55 -17.47
C PRO A 127 9.31 10.60 -18.01
N SER A 128 8.97 11.90 -17.97
CA SER A 128 9.90 12.95 -18.37
C SER A 128 11.07 13.07 -17.38
N VAL A 129 10.80 12.77 -16.11
CA VAL A 129 11.81 12.70 -15.06
C VAL A 129 12.32 11.26 -14.96
N ASN A 130 13.34 10.93 -15.75
CA ASN A 130 14.03 9.65 -15.68
C ASN A 130 15.55 9.89 -15.62
N LEU A 131 16.04 10.06 -14.40
CA LEU A 131 17.38 10.57 -14.13
C LEU A 131 18.31 9.43 -13.73
N THR A 132 19.51 9.41 -14.32
CA THR A 132 20.59 8.54 -13.86
C THR A 132 21.11 9.05 -12.53
N ILE A 133 21.71 8.15 -11.75
CA ILE A 133 22.23 8.46 -10.43
C ILE A 133 23.66 7.97 -10.27
N ASN A 134 24.40 8.60 -9.36
CA ASN A 134 25.59 7.98 -8.82
C ASN A 134 25.21 6.77 -7.95
N PRO A 135 26.13 5.81 -7.75
CA PRO A 135 25.88 4.68 -6.86
C PRO A 135 25.45 5.15 -5.47
N ILE A 136 24.49 4.43 -4.89
CA ILE A 136 23.99 4.68 -3.53
C ILE A 136 24.34 3.46 -2.68
N SER A 137 24.86 3.72 -1.49
CA SER A 137 25.06 2.71 -0.47
C SER A 137 23.84 2.63 0.46
N LYS A 138 23.54 1.43 0.94
CA LYS A 138 22.54 1.22 2.00
C LYS A 138 22.82 2.15 3.20
N GLY A 139 21.75 2.73 3.77
CA GLY A 139 21.80 3.68 4.89
C GLY A 139 22.03 5.13 4.47
N GLN A 140 22.30 5.42 3.19
CA GLN A 140 22.40 6.81 2.73
C GLN A 140 21.01 7.47 2.66
N GLN A 141 20.94 8.76 2.98
CA GLN A 141 19.71 9.59 2.89
C GLN A 141 19.75 10.57 1.71
N TYR A 142 20.66 10.38 0.75
CA TYR A 142 20.78 11.27 -0.39
C TYR A 142 21.09 10.50 -1.66
N CYS A 143 20.89 11.16 -2.78
CA CYS A 143 21.24 10.69 -4.10
C CYS A 143 21.84 11.86 -4.89
N ILE A 144 22.96 11.62 -5.57
CA ILE A 144 23.55 12.58 -6.51
C ILE A 144 23.06 12.22 -7.90
N LEU A 145 22.42 13.18 -8.56
CA LEU A 145 21.84 13.00 -9.89
C LEU A 145 22.91 13.18 -10.96
N GLY A 146 22.90 12.31 -11.98
CA GLY A 146 23.82 12.39 -13.11
C GLY A 146 23.54 13.56 -14.06
N THR A 147 22.32 14.13 -13.99
CA THR A 147 21.90 15.32 -14.76
C THR A 147 21.10 16.27 -13.88
N LYS A 148 20.98 17.53 -14.32
CA LYS A 148 20.49 18.65 -13.50
C LYS A 148 19.03 18.48 -13.06
N THR A 149 18.74 19.00 -11.86
CA THR A 149 17.57 18.77 -11.01
C THR A 149 16.31 19.57 -11.33
N ALA A 150 16.26 20.27 -12.47
CA ALA A 150 15.25 21.33 -12.71
C ALA A 150 13.78 20.85 -12.67
N GLU A 151 13.56 19.54 -12.75
CA GLU A 151 12.23 18.92 -12.82
C GLU A 151 11.75 18.35 -11.46
N LEU A 152 12.64 18.31 -10.46
CA LEU A 152 12.35 17.82 -9.11
C LEU A 152 12.20 18.97 -8.11
N LYS A 153 11.28 18.80 -7.17
CA LYS A 153 10.99 19.77 -6.11
C LYS A 153 10.96 19.07 -4.75
N VAL A 154 11.22 19.84 -3.69
CA VAL A 154 11.01 19.38 -2.32
C VAL A 154 9.56 18.93 -2.16
N GLY A 155 9.36 17.76 -1.55
CA GLY A 155 8.07 17.11 -1.38
C GLY A 155 7.66 16.17 -2.52
N ASP A 156 8.36 16.16 -3.65
CA ASP A 156 8.11 15.18 -4.70
C ASP A 156 8.41 13.76 -4.20
N TRP A 157 7.61 12.82 -4.68
CA TRP A 157 7.85 11.39 -4.50
C TRP A 157 8.65 10.86 -5.67
N VAL A 158 9.62 9.99 -5.39
CA VAL A 158 10.44 9.36 -6.41
C VAL A 158 10.51 7.86 -6.17
N LYS A 159 10.53 7.10 -7.27
CA LYS A 159 10.93 5.70 -7.29
C LYS A 159 12.36 5.62 -7.77
N LEU A 160 13.23 5.05 -6.96
CA LEU A 160 14.52 4.55 -7.40
C LEU A 160 14.33 3.11 -7.87
N GLN A 161 14.74 2.82 -9.08
CA GLN A 161 14.64 1.50 -9.70
C GLN A 161 16.04 1.02 -10.07
N ASP A 162 16.40 -0.18 -9.64
CA ASP A 162 17.69 -0.81 -9.97
C ASP A 162 17.69 -1.35 -11.41
N ASP A 163 18.89 -1.54 -11.96
CA ASP A 163 19.09 -2.35 -13.16
C ASP A 163 19.16 -3.83 -12.75
N ASP A 164 18.00 -4.44 -12.62
CA ASP A 164 17.82 -5.73 -11.96
C ASP A 164 17.95 -6.94 -12.90
N LEU A 165 18.40 -6.75 -14.14
CA LEU A 165 18.51 -7.83 -15.15
C LEU A 165 19.38 -9.01 -14.69
N GLY A 166 20.37 -8.78 -13.82
CA GLY A 166 21.20 -9.82 -13.22
C GLY A 166 20.67 -10.39 -11.88
N ARG A 167 19.59 -9.82 -11.35
CA ARG A 167 19.01 -10.13 -10.03
C ARG A 167 17.62 -10.75 -10.13
N VAL A 168 16.96 -10.64 -11.29
CA VAL A 168 15.64 -11.22 -11.53
C VAL A 168 15.69 -12.28 -12.62
N THR A 169 14.98 -13.38 -12.40
CA THR A 169 14.93 -14.52 -13.32
C THR A 169 13.68 -14.55 -14.18
N SER A 170 12.64 -13.79 -13.81
CA SER A 170 11.36 -13.76 -14.51
C SER A 170 11.10 -12.40 -15.15
N ASP A 171 10.54 -12.39 -16.36
CA ASP A 171 10.26 -11.15 -17.09
C ASP A 171 9.31 -10.20 -16.35
N TRP A 172 8.36 -10.75 -15.58
CA TRP A 172 7.43 -9.95 -14.77
C TRP A 172 8.10 -9.24 -13.58
N ALA A 173 9.31 -9.67 -13.20
CA ALA A 173 10.06 -9.11 -12.09
C ALA A 173 11.07 -8.03 -12.53
N LYS A 174 11.27 -7.81 -13.83
CA LYS A 174 12.17 -6.78 -14.34
C LYS A 174 11.70 -5.37 -13.95
N GLY A 175 12.60 -4.57 -13.42
CA GLY A 175 12.33 -3.22 -12.92
C GLY A 175 11.52 -3.16 -11.61
N THR A 176 11.41 -4.28 -10.90
CA THR A 176 10.65 -4.34 -9.64
C THR A 176 11.52 -4.10 -8.42
N ILE A 177 12.84 -4.32 -8.51
CA ILE A 177 13.76 -3.98 -7.43
C ILE A 177 13.92 -2.46 -7.38
N GLY A 178 13.58 -1.88 -6.25
CA GLY A 178 13.57 -0.44 -6.09
C GLY A 178 13.17 -0.01 -4.69
N GLN A 179 13.14 1.30 -4.49
CA GLN A 179 12.61 1.92 -3.29
C GLN A 179 11.94 3.23 -3.64
N ILE A 180 10.85 3.54 -2.95
CA ILE A 180 10.16 4.82 -3.06
C ILE A 180 10.44 5.69 -1.84
N ASN A 181 10.66 6.98 -2.10
CA ASN A 181 11.01 7.94 -1.08
C ASN A 181 10.46 9.33 -1.44
N GLN A 182 10.46 10.24 -0.46
CA GLN A 182 10.05 11.62 -0.65
C GLN A 182 11.25 12.54 -0.49
N ILE A 183 11.39 13.50 -1.39
CA ILE A 183 12.46 14.50 -1.34
C ILE A 183 12.21 15.45 -0.17
N GLU A 184 13.18 15.53 0.74
CA GLU A 184 13.19 16.44 1.88
C GLU A 184 13.86 17.77 1.55
N SER A 185 15.00 17.73 0.84
CA SER A 185 15.70 18.94 0.41
C SER A 185 16.50 18.71 -0.88
N ILE A 186 16.84 19.79 -1.58
CA ILE A 186 17.66 19.75 -2.80
C ILE A 186 18.78 20.76 -2.67
N LYS A 187 20.02 20.33 -2.90
CA LYS A 187 21.20 21.19 -2.95
C LYS A 187 22.00 20.86 -4.21
N ASN A 188 21.97 21.79 -5.17
CA ASN A 188 22.60 21.60 -6.48
C ASN A 188 22.07 20.36 -7.21
N ASP A 189 22.93 19.36 -7.41
CA ASP A 189 22.70 18.05 -8.04
C ASP A 189 22.30 16.96 -7.05
N THR A 190 22.33 17.26 -5.75
CA THR A 190 22.07 16.31 -4.69
C THR A 190 20.66 16.48 -4.14
N ILE A 191 19.90 15.39 -4.13
CA ILE A 191 18.58 15.32 -3.50
C ILE A 191 18.70 14.53 -2.19
N TYR A 192 18.12 15.07 -1.12
CA TYR A 192 18.06 14.45 0.19
C TYR A 192 16.66 13.91 0.43
N MET A 193 16.57 12.73 1.01
CA MET A 193 15.35 11.96 1.19
C MET A 193 14.89 11.96 2.63
N LYS A 194 13.57 11.87 2.84
CA LYS A 194 12.99 11.75 4.19
C LYS A 194 13.38 10.47 4.94
N ASN A 195 13.74 9.43 4.21
CA ASN A 195 14.16 8.15 4.80
C ASN A 195 15.45 7.66 4.13
N GLU A 196 16.17 6.78 4.81
CA GLU A 196 17.34 6.09 4.27
C GLU A 196 16.98 5.14 3.13
N TRP A 197 17.90 4.98 2.18
CA TRP A 197 17.89 3.90 1.22
C TRP A 197 18.24 2.58 1.91
N ARG A 198 17.43 1.54 1.68
CA ARG A 198 17.55 0.22 2.34
C ARG A 198 18.36 -0.77 1.52
N LEU A 199 18.63 -0.43 0.27
CA LEU A 199 19.38 -1.22 -0.69
C LEU A 199 20.57 -0.41 -1.20
N ASP A 200 21.59 -1.12 -1.65
CA ASP A 200 22.62 -0.56 -2.52
C ASP A 200 22.06 -0.44 -3.94
N PHE A 201 22.38 0.66 -4.63
CA PHE A 201 21.96 0.91 -6.00
C PHE A 201 23.16 1.15 -6.90
N SER A 202 23.13 0.47 -8.04
CA SER A 202 24.13 0.57 -9.09
C SER A 202 24.05 1.93 -9.83
N PRO A 203 25.11 2.38 -10.51
CA PRO A 203 25.02 3.58 -11.35
C PRO A 203 24.11 3.43 -12.58
N ALA A 204 23.67 2.20 -12.90
CA ALA A 204 22.65 1.95 -13.93
C ALA A 204 21.21 2.17 -13.41
N SER A 205 21.05 2.33 -12.08
CA SER A 205 19.78 2.65 -11.45
C SER A 205 19.26 4.00 -11.88
N LYS A 206 17.94 4.17 -11.80
CA LYS A 206 17.26 5.38 -12.27
C LYS A 206 16.24 5.88 -11.28
N ILE A 207 16.17 7.19 -11.15
CA ILE A 207 15.12 7.87 -10.42
C ILE A 207 14.03 8.28 -11.39
N THR A 208 12.81 7.84 -11.07
CA THR A 208 11.59 8.28 -11.75
C THR A 208 10.69 9.02 -10.78
N LYS A 209 10.14 10.17 -11.20
CA LYS A 209 9.18 10.90 -10.38
C LYS A 209 7.82 10.19 -10.35
N LEU A 210 7.22 10.15 -9.16
CA LEU A 210 5.87 9.66 -8.92
C LEU A 210 4.94 10.83 -8.59
N ILE A 211 3.71 10.71 -9.06
CA ILE A 211 2.60 11.58 -8.72
C ILE A 211 1.57 10.69 -8.02
N PRO A 212 1.74 10.42 -6.71
CA PRO A 212 0.92 9.43 -6.05
C PRO A 212 -0.51 9.92 -5.84
N VAL A 213 -1.44 8.97 -5.71
CA VAL A 213 -2.70 9.24 -5.01
C VAL A 213 -2.41 9.20 -3.51
N SER A 214 -2.90 10.17 -2.74
CA SER A 214 -2.54 10.31 -1.32
C SER A 214 -3.77 10.30 -0.43
N GLU A 215 -3.60 9.83 0.81
CA GLU A 215 -4.62 9.94 1.87
C GLU A 215 -5.98 9.35 1.47
N VAL A 216 -5.97 8.14 0.91
CA VAL A 216 -7.17 7.35 0.64
C VAL A 216 -7.44 6.41 1.80
N GLY A 217 -8.59 6.56 2.45
CA GLY A 217 -9.03 5.69 3.54
C GLY A 217 -10.28 4.90 3.17
N LEU A 218 -10.28 3.60 3.45
CA LEU A 218 -11.44 2.72 3.29
C LEU A 218 -11.72 2.01 4.62
N GLU A 219 -12.84 2.34 5.26
CA GLU A 219 -13.11 1.95 6.65
C GLU A 219 -14.52 1.34 6.84
N CYS A 220 -14.61 0.27 7.62
CA CYS A 220 -15.88 -0.17 8.24
C CYS A 220 -17.04 -0.51 7.28
N PHE A 221 -16.78 -1.25 6.19
CA PHE A 221 -17.82 -1.78 5.29
C PHE A 221 -17.41 -3.14 4.70
N SER A 222 -18.29 -3.79 3.95
CA SER A 222 -17.94 -4.97 3.15
C SER A 222 -17.98 -4.66 1.65
N ILE A 223 -17.19 -5.41 0.88
CA ILE A 223 -17.20 -5.39 -0.59
C ILE A 223 -17.50 -6.80 -1.05
N TYR A 224 -18.54 -6.96 -1.86
CA TYR A 224 -18.89 -8.21 -2.50
C TYR A 224 -18.94 -8.01 -4.01
N ARG A 225 -18.38 -8.95 -4.76
CA ARG A 225 -18.44 -8.99 -6.22
C ARG A 225 -19.30 -10.18 -6.64
N VAL A 226 -20.41 -9.92 -7.35
CA VAL A 226 -21.39 -10.96 -7.74
C VAL A 226 -21.09 -11.57 -9.10
N ASP A 227 -20.30 -10.90 -9.94
CA ASP A 227 -19.91 -11.36 -11.27
C ASP A 227 -18.61 -12.18 -11.24
N SER A 228 -18.42 -13.07 -12.21
CA SER A 228 -17.18 -13.80 -12.42
C SER A 228 -16.33 -13.15 -13.51
N THR A 229 -15.00 -13.12 -13.30
CA THR A 229 -14.05 -12.57 -14.28
C THR A 229 -13.24 -13.66 -14.95
N ALA A 230 -12.86 -13.45 -16.21
CA ALA A 230 -11.99 -14.37 -16.94
C ALA A 230 -10.51 -14.26 -16.51
N THR A 231 -10.12 -13.10 -15.97
CA THR A 231 -8.77 -12.86 -15.45
C THR A 231 -8.81 -12.47 -13.98
N GLN A 232 -7.62 -12.44 -13.35
CA GLN A 232 -7.48 -11.89 -12.00
C GLN A 232 -7.91 -10.42 -11.96
N THR A 233 -8.69 -10.07 -10.94
CA THR A 233 -9.10 -8.69 -10.63
C THR A 233 -9.10 -8.51 -9.11
N SER A 234 -9.21 -7.26 -8.65
CA SER A 234 -9.14 -6.92 -7.23
C SER A 234 -10.44 -6.27 -6.76
N ASN A 235 -10.81 -6.52 -5.50
CA ASN A 235 -11.86 -5.75 -4.83
C ASN A 235 -11.37 -4.33 -4.51
N ILE A 236 -10.10 -4.20 -4.16
CA ILE A 236 -9.44 -2.90 -3.96
C ILE A 236 -8.10 -2.97 -4.67
N LEU A 237 -7.86 -2.03 -5.57
CA LEU A 237 -6.59 -1.82 -6.25
C LEU A 237 -5.99 -0.49 -5.79
N LEU A 238 -4.84 -0.55 -5.12
CA LEU A 238 -4.04 0.63 -4.78
C LEU A 238 -2.71 0.54 -5.51
N ILE A 239 -2.43 1.49 -6.41
CA ILE A 239 -1.17 1.61 -7.15
C ILE A 239 -0.67 3.04 -7.05
N ARG A 240 0.63 3.21 -6.83
CA ARG A 240 1.28 4.51 -6.57
C ARG A 240 0.50 5.34 -5.55
N CYS A 241 0.13 4.72 -4.42
CA CYS A 241 -0.63 5.37 -3.33
C CYS A 241 0.23 5.59 -2.08
N VAL A 242 0.20 6.80 -1.52
CA VAL A 242 0.93 7.16 -0.29
C VAL A 242 -0.04 7.51 0.83
N ASP A 243 0.38 7.27 2.07
CA ASP A 243 -0.40 7.60 3.28
C ASP A 243 -1.87 7.12 3.23
N SER A 244 -2.12 5.96 2.60
CA SER A 244 -3.44 5.39 2.36
C SER A 244 -3.66 4.17 3.28
N TRP A 245 -4.92 3.86 3.61
CA TRP A 245 -5.26 2.77 4.53
C TRP A 245 -6.60 2.09 4.21
N VAL A 246 -6.71 0.86 4.69
CA VAL A 246 -7.86 -0.03 4.58
C VAL A 246 -8.01 -0.73 5.92
N GLU A 247 -9.11 -0.47 6.63
CA GLU A 247 -9.33 -1.02 7.98
C GLU A 247 -10.79 -1.38 8.24
N GLY A 248 -11.02 -2.31 9.18
CA GLY A 248 -12.38 -2.67 9.59
C GLY A 248 -13.27 -3.25 8.49
N LEU A 249 -12.70 -3.78 7.41
CA LEU A 249 -13.45 -4.43 6.33
C LEU A 249 -13.79 -5.90 6.67
N SER A 250 -14.88 -6.41 6.09
CA SER A 250 -15.26 -7.83 6.22
C SER A 250 -14.18 -8.78 5.64
N PRO A 251 -13.95 -9.98 6.24
CA PRO A 251 -13.02 -10.98 5.74
C PRO A 251 -13.40 -11.60 4.38
N ASP A 252 -14.62 -11.39 3.88
CA ASP A 252 -15.08 -11.93 2.57
C ASP A 252 -14.48 -11.22 1.34
N LEU A 253 -13.38 -10.48 1.55
CA LEU A 253 -12.54 -9.93 0.49
C LEU A 253 -11.88 -11.07 -0.29
N GLN A 254 -12.41 -11.36 -1.48
CA GLN A 254 -11.89 -12.44 -2.32
C GLN A 254 -10.48 -12.14 -2.86
N THR A 255 -10.17 -10.89 -3.21
CA THR A 255 -8.82 -10.49 -3.67
C THR A 255 -8.53 -9.02 -3.36
N LEU A 256 -7.35 -8.76 -2.78
CA LEU A 256 -6.82 -7.42 -2.51
C LEU A 256 -5.46 -7.30 -3.20
N HIS A 257 -5.33 -6.42 -4.20
CA HIS A 257 -4.04 -6.11 -4.82
C HIS A 257 -3.59 -4.73 -4.38
N MET A 258 -2.52 -4.70 -3.59
CA MET A 258 -2.00 -3.48 -3.01
C MET A 258 -0.53 -3.32 -3.35
N SER A 259 -0.21 -2.26 -4.09
CA SER A 259 1.09 -1.61 -4.10
C SER A 259 0.92 -0.25 -3.42
N VAL A 260 1.08 -0.24 -2.09
CA VAL A 260 0.94 0.95 -1.24
C VAL A 260 2.30 1.29 -0.66
N PHE A 261 2.70 2.57 -0.76
CA PHE A 261 4.08 3.01 -0.54
C PHE A 261 4.35 3.51 0.87
N LYS A 262 3.32 3.54 1.72
CA LYS A 262 3.43 3.62 3.18
C LYS A 262 2.31 2.79 3.79
N ARG A 263 2.71 1.78 4.57
CA ARG A 263 1.88 0.63 4.96
C ARG A 263 0.51 0.98 5.53
N VAL A 264 -0.50 0.18 5.14
CA VAL A 264 -1.82 0.04 5.74
C VAL A 264 -1.77 -0.79 7.02
N LEU A 265 -2.45 -0.35 8.09
CA LEU A 265 -2.77 -1.19 9.26
C LEU A 265 -4.02 -2.03 8.95
N THR A 266 -3.86 -3.32 8.62
CA THR A 266 -5.00 -4.25 8.68
C THR A 266 -5.14 -4.74 10.12
N SER A 267 -6.26 -4.38 10.79
CA SER A 267 -6.52 -4.80 12.16
C SER A 267 -6.70 -6.32 12.23
N ARG A 268 -6.01 -6.97 13.17
CA ARG A 268 -5.96 -8.42 13.39
C ARG A 268 -7.36 -9.05 13.55
N SER A 269 -7.74 -9.92 12.62
CA SER A 269 -8.71 -10.99 12.82
C SER A 269 -7.97 -12.32 12.68
N ARG A 270 -7.91 -13.12 13.76
CA ARG A 270 -7.30 -14.46 13.78
C ARG A 270 -8.29 -15.48 13.22
N VAL A 271 -8.37 -15.65 11.91
CA VAL A 271 -8.98 -16.81 11.23
C VAL A 271 -8.24 -17.00 9.89
N PRO A 272 -7.88 -18.24 9.48
CA PRO A 272 -7.09 -18.46 8.27
C PRO A 272 -7.85 -18.02 7.03
N ILE A 273 -7.36 -16.97 6.38
CA ILE A 273 -7.78 -16.58 5.03
C ILE A 273 -7.21 -17.64 4.08
N SER A 274 -8.07 -18.36 3.38
CA SER A 274 -7.68 -19.24 2.27
C SER A 274 -7.22 -18.36 1.11
N ILE A 275 -5.91 -18.19 1.02
CA ILE A 275 -5.24 -17.41 -0.01
C ILE A 275 -4.93 -18.34 -1.19
N ASN A 276 -5.86 -18.48 -2.13
CA ASN A 276 -5.54 -19.03 -3.45
C ASN A 276 -4.98 -17.89 -4.31
N HIS A 277 -3.68 -17.97 -4.61
CA HIS A 277 -2.94 -17.08 -5.51
C HIS A 277 -3.06 -15.56 -5.21
N THR A 278 -2.74 -15.15 -3.97
CA THR A 278 -2.39 -13.74 -3.72
C THR A 278 -0.98 -13.48 -4.22
N VAL A 279 -0.86 -12.69 -5.28
CA VAL A 279 0.35 -11.89 -5.48
C VAL A 279 0.17 -10.65 -4.61
N MET A 280 0.68 -10.72 -3.39
CA MET A 280 0.99 -9.51 -2.64
C MET A 280 2.23 -8.96 -3.35
N VAL A 281 2.09 -8.06 -4.32
CA VAL A 281 3.22 -7.18 -4.68
C VAL A 281 3.30 -6.11 -3.60
N VAL A 282 3.59 -6.54 -2.37
CA VAL A 282 4.60 -5.81 -1.60
C VAL A 282 5.81 -5.90 -2.52
N GLU A 283 6.36 -4.76 -2.97
CA GLU A 283 7.69 -4.78 -3.59
C GLU A 283 8.57 -5.61 -2.63
N ALA A 284 8.83 -6.84 -3.05
CA ALA A 284 9.51 -7.80 -2.22
C ALA A 284 10.96 -7.34 -2.23
N GLU A 285 11.37 -6.66 -1.17
CA GLU A 285 12.76 -6.67 -0.75
C GLU A 285 13.07 -8.13 -0.42
N LEU A 286 13.49 -8.88 -1.43
CA LEU A 286 13.95 -10.26 -1.26
C LEU A 286 15.21 -10.20 -0.39
N MET A 287 15.09 -10.83 0.79
CA MET A 287 16.24 -11.32 1.53
C MET A 287 16.88 -12.46 0.73
N GLU A 288 18.10 -12.24 0.28
CA GLU A 288 19.17 -13.25 0.27
C GLU A 288 20.39 -12.66 1.00
#